data_AF-A0A559KMN3-F1
#
_entry.id   AF-A0A559KMN3-F1
#
_cell.length_a   1.000
_cell.length_b   1.000
_cell.length_c   1.000
_cell.angle_alpha   90.00
_cell.angle_beta   90.00
_cell.angle_gamma   90.00
#
_symmetry.space_group_name_H-M   'P 1'
#
loop_
_entity.id
_entity.type
_entity.pdbx_description
1 polymer ?
#
loop_
_entity_poly.entity_id
_entity_poly.type
_entity_poly.pdbx_seq_one_letter_code
_entity_poly.pdbx_strand_id
1 'polypeptide(L)'
;MSRIPTSTSVLESAVIEAPFSDVWHLIKLQDFSKFYSALSSSEWVKGVSPDTDIVKWTFKDGTVLEVKQEEHSSIDHYITYSVISSQPALSYTSVVSTVRAYPVTSGKHEGATFVTWSGNFSSDADAGVIEDAKFKRREALADLAKAVAKK
;
A
#
# COMPACT_ATOMS: atom_id res chain seq x y z
N MET A 1 -9.40 13.22 28.11
CA MET A 1 -7.98 12.81 28.08
C MET A 1 -7.27 13.67 27.06
N SER A 2 -6.10 14.22 27.39
CA SER A 2 -5.31 15.03 26.44
C SER A 2 -4.86 14.13 25.28
N ARG A 3 -5.22 14.49 24.04
CA ARG A 3 -4.80 13.78 22.83
C ARG A 3 -3.29 13.95 22.72
N ILE A 4 -2.53 12.88 22.94
CA ILE A 4 -1.07 12.90 22.76
C ILE A 4 -0.81 13.26 21.28
N PRO A 5 -0.10 14.35 20.99
CA PRO A 5 0.23 14.72 19.62
C PRO A 5 1.01 13.58 18.95
N THR A 6 0.60 13.20 17.75
CA THR A 6 1.29 12.19 16.94
C THR A 6 1.47 12.72 15.52
N SER A 7 2.45 12.17 14.80
CA SER A 7 2.56 12.39 13.36
C SER A 7 1.33 11.82 12.67
N THR A 8 0.79 12.52 11.68
CA THR A 8 -0.26 12.00 10.79
C THR A 8 0.31 11.27 9.58
N SER A 9 1.61 10.98 9.59
CA SER A 9 2.30 10.29 8.50
C SER A 9 3.09 9.08 8.98
N VAL A 10 3.12 8.06 8.14
CA VAL A 10 3.98 6.87 8.28
C VAL A 10 4.78 6.68 6.99
N LEU A 11 6.00 6.18 7.14
CA LEU A 11 6.84 5.75 6.03
C LEU A 11 7.57 4.49 6.46
N GLU A 12 7.30 3.40 5.75
CA GLU A 12 7.99 2.13 5.95
C GLU A 12 8.73 1.75 4.67
N SER A 13 9.81 0.99 4.81
CA SER A 13 10.61 0.59 3.66
C SER A 13 11.29 -0.75 3.90
N ALA A 14 11.61 -1.44 2.81
CA ALA A 14 12.34 -2.70 2.82
C ALA A 14 13.13 -2.87 1.53
N VAL A 15 14.23 -3.62 1.61
CA VAL A 15 14.89 -4.18 0.43
C VAL A 15 14.25 -5.53 0.16
N ILE A 16 13.73 -5.70 -1.04
CA ILE A 16 13.12 -6.94 -1.53
C ILE A 16 14.14 -7.61 -2.45
N GLU A 17 14.64 -8.78 -2.04
CA GLU A 17 15.64 -9.58 -2.78
C GLU A 17 15.04 -10.23 -4.04
N ALA A 18 14.59 -9.40 -4.98
CA ALA A 18 14.04 -9.81 -6.26
C ALA A 18 14.21 -8.71 -7.33
N PRO A 19 14.25 -9.09 -8.62
CA PRO A 19 14.31 -8.14 -9.72
C PRO A 19 13.17 -7.12 -9.70
N PHE A 20 13.47 -5.90 -10.15
CA PHE A 20 12.51 -4.80 -10.21
C PHE A 20 11.19 -5.16 -10.90
N SER A 21 11.26 -5.90 -12.01
CA SER A 21 10.06 -6.30 -12.74
C SER A 21 9.13 -7.16 -11.89
N ASP A 22 9.64 -8.11 -11.11
CA ASP A 22 8.79 -8.98 -10.29
C ASP A 22 8.06 -8.19 -9.21
N VAL A 23 8.77 -7.25 -8.58
CA VAL A 23 8.20 -6.39 -7.54
C VAL A 23 7.19 -5.41 -8.12
N TRP A 24 7.53 -4.73 -9.23
CA TRP A 24 6.70 -3.72 -9.87
C TRP A 24 5.32 -4.25 -10.29
N HIS A 25 5.25 -5.49 -10.77
CA HIS A 25 3.98 -6.08 -11.20
C HIS A 25 3.07 -6.43 -10.02
N LEU A 26 3.64 -6.80 -8.86
CA LEU A 26 2.86 -7.17 -7.68
C LEU A 26 2.30 -5.95 -6.94
N ILE A 27 2.99 -4.81 -6.98
CA ILE A 27 2.55 -3.59 -6.30
C ILE A 27 1.53 -2.77 -7.10
N LYS A 28 0.96 -3.32 -8.19
CA LYS A 28 -0.20 -2.72 -8.85
C LYS A 28 -1.45 -2.98 -8.02
N LEU A 29 -2.31 -1.97 -7.83
CA LEU A 29 -3.38 -2.02 -6.83
C LEU A 29 -4.26 -3.28 -6.94
N GLN A 30 -4.66 -3.67 -8.15
CA GLN A 30 -5.45 -4.88 -8.43
C GLN A 30 -4.73 -6.20 -8.11
N ASP A 31 -3.41 -6.17 -7.98
CA ASP A 31 -2.57 -7.34 -7.76
C ASP A 31 -2.14 -7.49 -6.28
N PHE A 32 -2.56 -6.57 -5.39
CA PHE A 32 -2.17 -6.60 -3.98
C PHE A 32 -2.53 -7.91 -3.27
N SER A 33 -3.67 -8.52 -3.60
CA SER A 33 -4.08 -9.81 -3.01
C SER A 33 -3.15 -10.97 -3.39
N LYS A 34 -2.30 -10.82 -4.43
CA LYS A 34 -1.33 -11.84 -4.84
C LYS A 34 -0.14 -11.93 -3.88
N PHE A 35 0.15 -10.86 -3.13
CA PHE A 35 1.26 -10.86 -2.17
C PHE A 35 0.80 -10.57 -0.75
N TYR A 36 -0.08 -9.60 -0.53
CA TYR A 36 -0.42 -9.16 0.81
C TYR A 36 -1.41 -10.13 1.46
N SER A 37 -0.94 -10.88 2.46
CA SER A 37 -1.70 -12.00 3.02
C SER A 37 -2.95 -11.59 3.79
N ALA A 38 -3.09 -10.32 4.19
CA ALA A 38 -4.29 -9.80 4.84
C ALA A 38 -5.47 -9.64 3.86
N LEU A 39 -5.20 -9.51 2.57
CA LEU A 39 -6.23 -9.41 1.53
C LEU A 39 -6.72 -10.80 1.11
N SER A 40 -8.04 -10.91 0.96
CA SER A 40 -8.71 -12.03 0.29
C SER A 40 -8.84 -11.77 -1.21
N SER A 41 -9.12 -10.53 -1.62
CA SER A 41 -9.22 -10.17 -3.04
C SER A 41 -8.85 -8.70 -3.28
N SER A 42 -8.47 -8.43 -4.53
CA SER A 42 -8.19 -7.10 -5.04
C SER A 42 -8.66 -7.05 -6.50
N GLU A 43 -9.66 -6.23 -6.81
CA GLU A 43 -10.35 -6.27 -8.10
C GLU A 43 -10.74 -4.88 -8.57
N TRP A 44 -10.56 -4.61 -9.88
CA TRP A 44 -11.05 -3.36 -10.48
C TRP A 44 -12.57 -3.26 -10.39
N VAL A 45 -13.06 -2.10 -9.93
CA VAL A 45 -14.48 -1.78 -9.96
C VAL A 45 -14.78 -1.05 -11.27
N LYS A 46 -15.38 -1.78 -12.21
CA LYS A 46 -15.69 -1.25 -13.54
C LYS A 46 -16.90 -0.32 -13.50
N GLY A 47 -16.85 0.76 -14.28
CA GLY A 47 -18.00 1.62 -14.55
C GLY A 47 -18.38 2.59 -13.43
N VAL A 48 -17.52 2.79 -12.43
CA VAL A 48 -17.78 3.72 -11.31
C VAL A 48 -17.39 5.16 -11.66
N SER A 49 -16.32 5.34 -12.43
CA SER A 49 -15.85 6.66 -12.86
C SER A 49 -15.25 6.56 -14.26
N PRO A 50 -15.55 7.51 -15.17
CA PRO A 50 -14.91 7.57 -16.48
C PRO A 50 -13.43 8.02 -16.41
N ASP A 51 -13.05 8.69 -15.32
CA ASP A 51 -11.77 9.41 -15.24
C ASP A 51 -10.79 8.78 -14.23
N THR A 52 -11.27 7.88 -13.37
CA THR A 52 -10.48 7.39 -12.24
C THR A 52 -10.64 5.90 -12.04
N ASP A 53 -9.53 5.18 -11.98
CA ASP A 53 -9.57 3.76 -11.70
C ASP A 53 -9.78 3.50 -10.19
N ILE A 54 -10.73 2.64 -9.87
CA ILE A 54 -11.07 2.26 -8.50
C ILE A 54 -10.84 0.75 -8.33
N VAL A 55 -10.14 0.37 -7.26
CA VAL A 55 -9.94 -1.03 -6.88
C VAL A 55 -10.67 -1.30 -5.57
N LYS A 56 -11.38 -2.42 -5.53
CA LYS A 56 -11.98 -2.93 -4.31
C LYS A 56 -11.02 -3.92 -3.65
N TRP A 57 -10.66 -3.63 -2.41
CA TRP A 57 -9.88 -4.48 -1.54
C TRP A 57 -10.78 -5.14 -0.50
N THR A 58 -10.81 -6.47 -0.50
CA THR A 58 -11.53 -7.25 0.52
C THR A 58 -10.52 -7.92 1.42
N PHE A 59 -10.52 -7.56 2.70
CA PHE A 59 -9.66 -8.14 3.73
C PHE A 59 -10.28 -9.42 4.30
N LYS A 60 -9.41 -10.29 4.81
CA LYS A 60 -9.83 -11.57 5.41
C LYS A 60 -10.62 -11.41 6.71
N ASP A 61 -10.51 -10.27 7.37
CA ASP A 61 -11.30 -9.92 8.56
C ASP A 61 -12.71 -9.40 8.22
N GLY A 62 -13.06 -9.35 6.93
CA GLY A 62 -14.35 -8.85 6.43
C GLY A 62 -14.34 -7.36 6.11
N THR A 63 -13.25 -6.63 6.38
CA THR A 63 -13.13 -5.21 5.98
C THR A 63 -13.10 -5.08 4.47
N VAL A 64 -13.84 -4.13 3.93
CA VAL A 64 -13.88 -3.82 2.50
C VAL A 64 -13.51 -2.36 2.31
N LEU A 65 -12.48 -2.10 1.52
CA LEU A 65 -12.06 -0.76 1.11
C LEU A 65 -12.27 -0.58 -0.39
N GLU A 66 -12.75 0.58 -0.79
CA GLU A 66 -12.61 1.04 -2.17
C GLU A 66 -11.49 2.07 -2.20
N VAL A 67 -10.47 1.78 -2.99
CA VAL A 67 -9.31 2.64 -3.17
C VAL A 67 -9.31 3.24 -4.56
N LYS A 68 -9.12 4.55 -4.63
CA LYS A 68 -8.98 5.29 -5.88
C LYS A 68 -7.51 5.41 -6.22
N GLN A 69 -7.12 5.06 -7.44
CA GLN A 69 -5.78 5.33 -7.95
C GLN A 69 -5.68 6.81 -8.29
N GLU A 70 -4.86 7.55 -7.52
CA GLU A 70 -4.60 8.97 -7.75
C GLU A 70 -3.50 9.16 -8.81
N GLU A 71 -2.49 8.27 -8.79
CA GLU A 71 -1.38 8.33 -9.72
C GLU A 71 -0.75 6.97 -9.94
N HIS A 72 -0.30 6.72 -11.17
CA HIS A 72 0.50 5.56 -11.54
C HIS A 72 1.60 6.01 -12.51
N SER A 73 2.79 6.28 -11.97
CA SER A 73 3.95 6.64 -12.77
C SER A 73 4.76 5.39 -13.09
N SER A 74 4.67 4.91 -14.33
CA SER A 74 5.56 3.87 -14.85
C SER A 74 6.96 4.38 -15.19
N ILE A 75 7.17 5.70 -15.14
CA ILE A 75 8.48 6.34 -15.38
C ILE A 75 9.26 6.45 -14.05
N ASP A 76 8.59 6.95 -13.02
CA ASP A 76 9.18 7.16 -11.68
C ASP A 76 8.92 6.02 -10.69
N HIS A 77 8.20 5.00 -11.16
CA HIS A 77 7.91 3.73 -10.50
C HIS A 77 7.24 3.88 -9.13
N TYR A 78 6.13 4.61 -9.10
CA TYR A 78 5.26 4.67 -7.94
C TYR A 78 3.79 4.65 -8.30
N ILE A 79 3.00 4.27 -7.30
CA ILE A 79 1.54 4.31 -7.34
C ILE A 79 1.06 5.04 -6.09
N THR A 80 0.21 6.05 -6.29
CA THR A 80 -0.46 6.78 -5.22
C THR A 80 -1.95 6.47 -5.26
N TYR A 81 -2.53 6.22 -4.09
CA TYR A 81 -3.94 5.91 -3.97
C TYR A 81 -4.54 6.48 -2.68
N SER A 82 -5.84 6.73 -2.71
CA SER A 82 -6.62 7.19 -1.57
C SER A 82 -7.72 6.18 -1.24
N VAL A 83 -8.10 6.10 0.04
CA VAL A 83 -9.28 5.33 0.44
C VAL A 83 -10.50 6.24 0.31
N ILE A 84 -11.48 5.85 -0.50
CA ILE A 84 -12.69 6.64 -0.77
C ILE A 84 -13.95 6.06 -0.12
N SER A 85 -13.93 4.76 0.21
CA SER A 85 -15.01 4.08 0.92
C SER A 85 -14.47 2.94 1.78
N SER A 86 -15.13 2.67 2.91
CA SER A 86 -14.74 1.61 3.84
C SER A 86 -15.96 1.02 4.54
N GLN A 87 -15.97 -0.30 4.69
CA GLN A 87 -16.90 -1.04 5.53
C GLN A 87 -16.09 -2.00 6.42
N PRO A 88 -16.09 -1.84 7.76
CA PRO A 88 -16.75 -0.79 8.54
C PRO A 88 -16.17 0.61 8.26
N ALA A 89 -16.89 1.65 8.69
CA ALA A 89 -16.44 3.02 8.54
C ALA A 89 -15.12 3.26 9.31
N LEU A 90 -14.21 4.01 8.70
CA LEU A 90 -12.94 4.40 9.32
C LEU A 90 -13.18 5.46 10.40
N SER A 91 -12.29 5.49 11.39
CA SER A 91 -12.31 6.51 12.45
C SER A 91 -11.68 7.86 12.03
N TYR A 92 -11.17 7.94 10.80
CA TYR A 92 -10.50 9.11 10.24
C TYR A 92 -11.06 9.45 8.85
N THR A 93 -10.95 10.72 8.46
CA THR A 93 -11.58 11.24 7.25
C THR A 93 -10.91 10.77 5.96
N SER A 94 -9.57 10.73 5.90
CA SER A 94 -8.86 10.41 4.66
C SER A 94 -7.46 9.85 4.89
N VAL A 95 -6.99 9.03 3.95
CA VAL A 95 -5.59 8.64 3.84
C VAL A 95 -5.17 8.64 2.38
N VAL A 96 -3.98 9.17 2.09
CA VAL A 96 -3.29 9.07 0.80
C VAL A 96 -2.01 8.28 1.01
N SER A 97 -1.86 7.18 0.29
CA SER A 97 -0.71 6.30 0.39
C SER A 97 0.05 6.25 -0.92
N THR A 98 1.37 6.14 -0.84
CA THR A 98 2.23 5.95 -2.02
C THR A 98 3.13 4.75 -1.80
N VAL A 99 3.13 3.82 -2.76
CA VAL A 99 4.14 2.75 -2.84
C VAL A 99 5.10 3.12 -3.97
N ARG A 100 6.40 3.11 -3.69
CA ARG A 100 7.44 3.41 -4.67
C ARG A 100 8.51 2.35 -4.67
N ALA A 101 8.93 1.94 -5.86
CA ALA A 101 9.96 0.93 -6.07
C ALA A 101 11.18 1.55 -6.76
N TYR A 102 12.37 1.22 -6.26
CA TYR A 102 13.64 1.66 -6.80
C TYR A 102 14.51 0.44 -7.10
N PRO A 103 14.95 0.23 -8.36
CA PRO A 103 15.92 -0.82 -8.65
C PRO A 103 17.25 -0.51 -7.94
N VAL A 104 17.81 -1.50 -7.23
CA VAL A 104 19.13 -1.36 -6.61
C VAL A 104 20.18 -1.78 -7.63
N THR A 105 20.94 -0.80 -8.13
CA THR A 105 21.86 -0.99 -9.27
C THR A 105 23.31 -1.27 -8.88
N SER A 106 23.65 -1.26 -7.59
CA SER A 106 25.01 -1.51 -7.12
C SER A 106 25.05 -1.81 -5.63
N GLY A 107 26.11 -2.48 -5.17
CA GLY A 107 26.38 -2.73 -3.75
C GLY A 107 25.88 -4.10 -3.28
N LYS A 108 25.75 -4.27 -1.95
CA LYS A 108 25.43 -5.59 -1.36
C LYS A 108 24.12 -6.19 -1.87
N HIS A 109 23.15 -5.34 -2.23
CA HIS A 109 21.81 -5.73 -2.67
C HIS A 109 21.61 -5.45 -4.16
N GLU A 110 22.67 -5.44 -4.97
CA GLU A 110 22.55 -5.26 -6.42
C GLU A 110 21.61 -6.30 -7.04
N GLY A 111 20.72 -5.83 -7.92
CA GLY A 111 19.67 -6.66 -8.53
C GLY A 111 18.39 -6.78 -7.68
N ALA A 112 18.42 -6.34 -6.43
CA ALA A 112 17.24 -6.24 -5.57
C ALA A 112 16.42 -4.98 -5.88
N THR A 113 15.28 -4.85 -5.19
CA THR A 113 14.40 -3.68 -5.29
C THR A 113 14.18 -3.05 -3.92
N PHE A 114 14.50 -1.77 -3.78
CA PHE A 114 14.16 -1.01 -2.59
C PHE A 114 12.74 -0.45 -2.71
N VAL A 115 11.87 -0.78 -1.76
CA VAL A 115 10.47 -0.36 -1.76
C VAL A 115 10.20 0.54 -0.56
N THR A 116 9.52 1.65 -0.81
CA THR A 116 8.96 2.51 0.23
C THR A 116 7.44 2.51 0.15
N TRP A 117 6.79 2.62 1.31
CA TRP A 117 5.34 2.70 1.42
C TRP A 117 4.97 3.75 2.47
N SER A 118 4.41 4.85 2.02
CA SER A 118 3.95 5.94 2.87
C SER A 118 2.44 5.91 3.09
N GLY A 119 1.99 6.64 4.11
CA GLY A 119 0.60 6.97 4.34
C GLY A 119 0.51 8.34 5.01
N ASN A 120 -0.24 9.25 4.41
CA ASN A 120 -0.56 10.56 4.97
C ASN A 120 -2.03 10.59 5.33
N PHE A 121 -2.32 10.71 6.62
CA PHE A 121 -3.65 10.68 7.20
C PHE A 121 -4.15 12.09 7.49
N SER A 122 -5.47 12.26 7.54
CA SER A 122 -6.09 13.47 8.05
C SER A 122 -5.78 13.67 9.54
N SER A 123 -5.87 14.92 10.00
CA SER A 123 -5.52 15.31 11.38
C SER A 123 -6.42 14.72 12.46
N ASP A 124 -7.55 14.12 12.07
CA ASP A 124 -8.46 13.41 12.95
C ASP A 124 -8.03 11.96 13.23
N ALA A 125 -7.02 11.41 12.54
CA ALA A 125 -6.41 10.13 12.89
C ALA A 125 -5.70 10.16 14.27
N ASP A 126 -5.91 9.13 15.08
CA ASP A 126 -5.26 8.99 16.39
C ASP A 126 -3.96 8.16 16.34
N ALA A 127 -3.24 8.10 17.45
CA ALA A 127 -1.97 7.37 17.51
C ALA A 127 -2.11 5.86 17.23
N GLY A 128 -3.24 5.25 17.58
CA GLY A 128 -3.51 3.85 17.32
C GLY A 128 -3.69 3.57 15.82
N VAL A 129 -4.37 4.47 15.10
CA VAL A 129 -4.49 4.39 13.63
C VAL A 129 -3.12 4.46 12.97
N ILE A 130 -2.26 5.37 13.42
CA ILE A 130 -0.91 5.56 12.85
C ILE A 130 -0.02 4.36 13.15
N GLU A 131 -0.11 3.80 14.35
CA GLU A 131 0.64 2.61 14.75
C GLU A 131 0.18 1.35 13.98
N ASP A 132 -1.12 1.12 13.87
CA ASP A 132 -1.69 0.02 13.07
C ASP A 132 -1.27 0.14 11.59
N ALA A 133 -1.35 1.34 11.02
CA ALA A 133 -0.94 1.65 9.66
C ALA A 133 0.54 1.33 9.39
N LYS A 134 1.40 1.55 10.39
CA LYS A 134 2.82 1.20 10.35
C LYS A 134 3.02 -0.31 10.35
N PHE A 135 2.35 -1.04 11.26
CA PHE A 135 2.46 -2.49 11.32
C PHE A 135 1.98 -3.16 10.02
N LYS A 136 0.81 -2.77 9.51
CA LYS A 136 0.25 -3.31 8.26
C LYS A 136 1.18 -3.13 7.07
N ARG A 137 1.86 -1.98 6.93
CA ARG A 137 2.82 -1.75 5.84
C ARG A 137 4.06 -2.62 5.98
N ARG A 138 4.59 -2.80 7.19
CA ARG A 138 5.73 -3.71 7.44
C ARG A 138 5.39 -5.15 7.11
N GLU A 139 4.20 -5.60 7.52
CA GLU A 139 3.69 -6.94 7.20
C GLU A 139 3.53 -7.11 5.70
N ALA A 140 2.93 -6.14 5.01
CA ALA A 140 2.76 -6.19 3.56
C ALA A 140 4.09 -6.23 2.82
N LEU A 141 5.10 -5.46 3.25
CA LEU A 141 6.45 -5.51 2.68
C LEU A 141 7.14 -6.86 2.94
N ALA A 142 6.96 -7.44 4.13
CA ALA A 142 7.49 -8.77 4.43
C ALA A 142 6.81 -9.85 3.59
N ASP A 143 5.50 -9.74 3.35
CA ASP A 143 4.76 -10.66 2.50
C ASP A 143 5.11 -10.50 1.02
N LEU A 144 5.38 -9.26 0.58
CA LEU A 144 5.90 -8.99 -0.76
C LEU A 144 7.22 -9.74 -0.99
N ALA A 145 8.14 -9.68 -0.02
CA ALA A 145 9.40 -10.44 -0.07
C ALA A 145 9.17 -11.95 -0.15
N LYS A 146 8.23 -12.49 0.64
CA LYS A 146 7.89 -13.92 0.58
C LYS A 146 7.25 -14.33 -0.76
N ALA A 147 6.46 -13.45 -1.36
CA ALA A 147 5.75 -13.75 -2.60
C ALA A 147 6.71 -13.87 -3.80
N VAL A 148 7.72 -13.01 -3.86
CA VAL A 148 8.73 -13.04 -4.93
C VAL A 148 9.78 -14.13 -4.72
N ALA A 149 10.10 -14.49 -3.47
CA ALA A 149 11.05 -15.56 -3.15
C ALA A 149 10.56 -16.99 -3.51
N LYS A 150 9.28 -17.14 -3.85
CA LYS A 150 8.67 -18.44 -4.24
C LYS A 150 8.74 -18.73 -5.74
N LYS A 151 9.31 -17.82 -6.54
CA LYS A 151 9.60 -18.02 -7.96
C LYS A 151 10.97 -18.67 -8.14
#